data_AF-A0A3R6X4F4-F1
#
_entry.id   AF-A0A3R6X4F4-F1
#
_cell.length_a   1.000
_cell.length_b   1.000
_cell.length_c   1.000
_cell.angle_alpha   90.00
_cell.angle_beta   90.00
_cell.angle_gamma   90.00
#
_symmetry.space_group_name_H-M   'P 1'
#
loop_
_entity.id
_entity.type
_entity.pdbx_description
1 polymer ?
#
loop_
_entity_poly.entity_id
_entity_poly.type
_entity_poly.pdbx_seq_one_letter_code
_entity_poly.pdbx_strand_id
1 'polypeptide(L)'
;MENGIPRIPWTTCMTLRTKLTAATRNTKRPTLGGQGAKGIVPFKHDLLTFMKDVLRDEHILTSMHKINFMKTYHKAWLDTYVDGKVGPYMSLLRLCQSFSARHRFLQRVPCYTKLPKLDMVLIQNDFAAAFWNKYNDHNPPPDIINADETAVYFDIPPG
;
A
#
# COMPACT_ATOMS: atom_id res chain seq x y z
N MET A 1 -14.84 -10.93 44.33
CA MET A 1 -14.79 -10.38 42.97
C MET A 1 -13.53 -9.53 42.91
N GLU A 2 -12.46 -10.04 42.33
CA GLU A 2 -11.18 -9.34 42.23
C GLU A 2 -10.81 -9.33 40.75
N ASN A 3 -10.73 -8.13 40.19
CA ASN A 3 -10.48 -7.81 38.78
C ASN A 3 -11.63 -8.19 37.85
N GLY A 4 -12.39 -7.20 37.36
CA GLY A 4 -13.59 -7.34 36.51
C GLY A 4 -13.36 -7.94 35.11
N ILE A 5 -12.71 -9.10 35.04
CA ILE A 5 -12.47 -9.89 33.85
C ILE A 5 -13.42 -11.10 33.89
N PRO A 6 -14.22 -11.35 32.85
CA PRO A 6 -15.09 -12.53 32.80
C PRO A 6 -14.28 -13.82 33.01
N ARG A 7 -14.86 -14.80 33.72
CA ARG A 7 -14.17 -16.02 34.17
C ARG A 7 -13.61 -16.88 33.02
N ILE A 8 -14.24 -16.82 31.84
CA ILE A 8 -13.89 -17.60 30.65
C ILE A 8 -12.54 -17.15 30.03
N PRO A 9 -12.28 -15.85 29.81
CA PRO A 9 -10.96 -15.35 29.44
C PRO A 9 -9.82 -15.76 30.38
N TRP A 10 -10.09 -15.85 31.69
CA TRP A 10 -9.04 -16.05 32.69
C TRP A 10 -8.51 -17.49 32.71
N THR A 11 -9.39 -18.49 32.65
CA THR A 11 -8.99 -19.89 32.57
C THR A 11 -8.22 -20.17 31.29
N THR A 12 -8.68 -19.68 30.13
CA THR A 12 -7.94 -19.78 28.86
C THR A 12 -6.57 -19.11 28.93
N CYS A 13 -6.48 -17.94 29.57
CA CYS A 13 -5.22 -17.23 29.78
C CYS A 13 -4.25 -18.05 30.66
N MET A 14 -4.74 -18.69 31.72
CA MET A 14 -3.92 -19.56 32.57
C MET A 14 -3.45 -20.83 31.86
N THR A 15 -4.27 -21.44 31.01
CA THR A 15 -3.86 -22.60 30.20
C THR A 15 -2.84 -22.23 29.12
N LEU A 16 -2.93 -21.02 28.56
CA LEU A 16 -1.98 -20.49 27.58
C LEU A 16 -0.71 -19.95 28.23
N ARG A 17 -0.75 -19.58 29.51
CA ARG A 17 0.38 -18.98 30.24
C ARG A 17 1.62 -19.87 30.20
N THR A 18 1.47 -21.16 30.48
CA THR A 18 2.57 -22.14 30.44
C THR A 18 3.19 -22.26 29.05
N LYS A 19 2.36 -22.27 28.00
CA LYS A 19 2.80 -22.29 26.59
C LYS A 19 3.49 -20.98 26.19
N LEU A 20 3.00 -19.85 26.68
CA LEU A 20 3.55 -18.52 26.43
C LEU A 20 4.90 -18.31 27.11
N THR A 21 5.10 -18.85 28.32
CA THR A 21 6.36 -18.75 29.06
C THR A 21 7.42 -19.74 28.57
N ALA A 22 7.02 -20.88 28.00
CA ALA A 22 7.95 -21.87 27.45
C ALA A 22 8.47 -21.51 26.03
N ALA A 23 7.81 -20.60 25.32
CA ALA A 23 8.22 -20.20 23.99
C ALA A 23 9.44 -19.25 24.04
N THR A 24 10.54 -19.64 23.39
CA THR A 24 11.71 -18.76 23.19
C THR A 24 11.32 -17.60 22.27
N ARG A 25 11.35 -16.37 22.79
CA ARG A 25 10.95 -15.15 22.05
C ARG A 25 12.17 -14.38 21.56
N ASN A 26 12.06 -13.81 20.38
CA ASN A 26 13.01 -12.80 19.94
C ASN A 26 12.76 -11.51 20.73
N THR A 27 13.75 -11.05 21.50
CA THR A 27 13.64 -9.85 22.35
C THR A 27 13.33 -8.57 21.57
N LYS A 28 13.60 -8.54 20.26
CA LYS A 28 13.27 -7.40 19.38
C LYS A 28 11.82 -7.39 18.88
N ARG A 29 11.03 -8.45 19.12
CA ARG A 29 9.63 -8.56 18.64
C ARG A 29 8.72 -9.01 19.78
N PRO A 30 7.92 -8.09 20.38
CA PRO A 30 7.07 -8.41 21.52
C PRO A 30 5.86 -9.29 21.14
N THR A 31 5.53 -9.42 19.85
CA THR A 31 4.44 -10.26 19.35
C THR A 31 4.98 -11.56 18.75
N LEU A 32 4.23 -12.66 18.92
CA LEU A 32 4.48 -13.88 18.16
C LEU A 32 4.12 -13.55 16.70
N GLY A 33 5.12 -13.29 15.87
CA GLY A 33 4.90 -13.08 14.44
C GLY A 33 4.02 -14.21 13.88
N GLY A 34 2.99 -13.88 13.10
CA GLY A 34 2.00 -14.85 12.62
C GLY A 34 0.58 -14.66 13.17
N GLN A 35 0.35 -13.70 14.07
CA GLN A 35 -0.99 -13.32 14.56
C GLN A 35 -1.82 -12.49 13.57
N GLY A 36 -1.32 -12.27 12.34
CA GLY A 36 -2.11 -11.59 11.32
C GLY A 36 -3.30 -12.44 10.89
N ALA A 37 -4.50 -11.86 10.82
CA ALA A 37 -5.67 -12.54 10.29
C ALA A 37 -5.33 -13.15 8.91
N LYS A 38 -5.55 -14.46 8.76
CA LYS A 38 -5.35 -15.18 7.50
C LYS A 38 -6.10 -14.44 6.37
N GLY A 39 -5.46 -14.32 5.21
CA GLY A 39 -6.07 -13.65 4.06
C GLY A 39 -7.36 -14.37 3.67
N ILE A 40 -8.49 -13.68 3.75
CA ILE A 40 -9.81 -14.23 3.38
C ILE A 40 -9.94 -14.44 1.87
N VAL A 41 -9.10 -13.75 1.08
CA VAL A 41 -9.08 -13.82 -0.39
C VAL A 41 -8.12 -14.93 -0.84
N PRO A 42 -8.61 -16.04 -1.40
CA PRO A 42 -7.75 -17.16 -1.81
C PRO A 42 -6.90 -16.82 -3.04
N PHE A 43 -7.39 -15.96 -3.94
CA PHE A 43 -6.72 -15.48 -5.15
C PHE A 43 -5.93 -14.17 -4.90
N LYS A 44 -5.33 -14.05 -3.71
CA LYS A 44 -4.61 -12.84 -3.29
C LYS A 44 -3.55 -12.39 -4.30
N HIS A 45 -2.83 -13.33 -4.90
CA HIS A 45 -1.74 -13.02 -5.83
C HIS A 45 -2.28 -12.41 -7.13
N ASP A 46 -3.32 -13.02 -7.71
CA ASP A 46 -3.93 -12.56 -8.95
C ASP A 46 -4.55 -11.17 -8.78
N LEU A 47 -5.27 -10.96 -7.68
CA LEU A 47 -5.83 -9.66 -7.34
C LEU A 47 -4.72 -8.61 -7.15
N LEU A 48 -3.60 -8.98 -6.53
CA LEU A 48 -2.47 -8.07 -6.33
C LEU A 48 -1.80 -7.70 -7.66
N THR A 49 -1.65 -8.65 -8.58
CA THR A 49 -1.10 -8.41 -9.92
C THR A 49 -2.00 -7.45 -10.68
N PHE A 50 -3.30 -7.73 -10.74
CA PHE A 50 -4.29 -6.83 -11.34
C PHE A 50 -4.21 -5.40 -10.76
N MET A 51 -4.14 -5.29 -9.43
CA MET A 51 -4.03 -3.98 -8.77
C MET A 51 -2.74 -3.22 -9.14
N LYS A 52 -1.63 -3.92 -9.36
CA LYS A 52 -0.37 -3.30 -9.81
C LYS A 52 -0.45 -2.85 -11.26
N ASP A 53 -1.11 -3.62 -12.12
CA ASP A 53 -1.22 -3.30 -13.53
C ASP A 53 -2.14 -2.08 -13.75
N VAL A 54 -3.28 -2.00 -13.05
CA VAL A 54 -4.14 -0.79 -13.07
C VAL A 54 -3.37 0.46 -12.63
N LEU A 55 -2.48 0.34 -11.64
CA LEU A 55 -1.63 1.47 -11.22
C LEU A 55 -0.50 1.79 -12.21
N ARG A 56 -0.02 0.80 -12.96
CA ARG A 56 1.00 1.00 -13.99
C ARG A 56 0.45 1.82 -15.14
N ASP A 57 -0.82 1.59 -15.47
CA ASP A 57 -1.56 2.33 -16.50
C ASP A 57 -2.07 3.70 -15.98
N GLU A 58 -1.49 4.19 -14.88
CA GLU A 58 -1.78 5.49 -14.22
C GLU A 58 -3.26 5.70 -13.81
N HIS A 59 -4.06 4.64 -13.77
CA HIS A 59 -5.46 4.75 -13.36
C HIS A 59 -5.64 4.75 -11.83
N ILE A 60 -6.64 5.50 -11.36
CA ILE A 60 -7.06 5.48 -9.96
C ILE A 60 -7.65 4.11 -9.63
N LEU A 61 -6.94 3.34 -8.81
CA LEU A 61 -7.43 2.05 -8.32
C LEU A 61 -8.55 2.23 -7.28
N THR A 62 -9.79 1.96 -7.68
CA THR A 62 -10.96 2.03 -6.80
C THR A 62 -11.39 0.66 -6.27
N SER A 63 -12.27 0.64 -5.26
CA SER A 63 -12.91 -0.60 -4.81
C SER A 63 -13.76 -1.27 -5.91
N MET A 64 -14.32 -0.48 -6.83
CA MET A 64 -15.10 -1.01 -7.96
C MET A 64 -14.22 -1.87 -8.90
N HIS A 65 -13.00 -1.44 -9.20
CA HIS A 65 -12.08 -2.22 -10.04
C HIS A 65 -11.83 -3.62 -9.47
N LYS A 66 -11.55 -3.70 -8.16
CA LYS A 66 -11.35 -4.97 -7.45
C LYS A 66 -12.62 -5.82 -7.45
N ILE A 67 -13.79 -5.21 -7.25
CA ILE A 67 -15.08 -5.92 -7.30
C ILE A 67 -15.36 -6.47 -8.70
N ASN A 68 -15.12 -5.70 -9.74
CA ASN A 68 -15.29 -6.15 -11.13
C ASN A 68 -14.32 -7.28 -11.46
N PHE A 69 -13.06 -7.19 -11.04
CA PHE A 69 -12.11 -8.29 -11.16
C PHE A 69 -12.65 -9.58 -10.50
N MET A 70 -13.16 -9.48 -9.27
CA MET A 70 -13.76 -10.64 -8.57
C MET A 70 -15.01 -11.17 -9.28
N LYS A 71 -15.86 -10.29 -9.83
CA LYS A 71 -17.03 -10.70 -10.62
C LYS A 71 -16.65 -11.44 -11.89
N THR A 72 -15.60 -11.00 -12.58
CA THR A 72 -15.17 -11.57 -13.86
C THR A 72 -14.46 -12.90 -13.68
N TYR A 73 -13.52 -12.98 -12.73
CA TYR A 73 -12.59 -14.12 -12.64
C TYR A 73 -12.85 -15.04 -11.44
N HIS A 74 -13.55 -14.57 -10.41
CA HIS A 74 -13.77 -15.31 -9.17
C HIS A 74 -15.22 -15.27 -8.70
N LYS A 75 -16.17 -15.30 -9.64
CA LYS A 75 -17.61 -15.18 -9.38
C LYS A 75 -18.11 -16.18 -8.34
N ALA A 76 -17.76 -17.46 -8.49
CA ALA A 76 -18.22 -18.51 -7.57
C ALA A 76 -17.81 -18.22 -6.11
N TRP A 77 -16.57 -17.76 -5.90
CA TRP A 77 -16.11 -17.36 -4.57
C TRP A 77 -16.82 -16.09 -4.07
N LEU A 78 -17.06 -15.13 -4.96
CA LEU A 78 -17.78 -13.90 -4.63
C LEU A 78 -19.21 -14.20 -4.17
N ASP A 79 -19.91 -15.09 -4.88
CA ASP A 79 -21.28 -15.52 -4.58
C ASP A 79 -21.33 -16.19 -3.20
N THR A 80 -20.41 -17.12 -2.91
CA THR A 80 -20.29 -17.73 -1.57
C THR A 80 -19.93 -16.72 -0.49
N TYR A 81 -19.10 -15.72 -0.80
CA TYR A 81 -18.71 -14.72 0.18
C TYR A 81 -19.86 -13.81 0.59
N VAL A 82 -20.73 -13.41 -0.36
CA VAL A 82 -21.86 -12.51 -0.06
C VAL A 82 -23.06 -13.22 0.53
N ASP A 83 -23.13 -14.55 0.40
CA ASP A 83 -24.22 -15.36 0.93
C ASP A 83 -24.38 -15.16 2.46
N GLY A 84 -25.63 -14.98 2.89
CA GLY A 84 -25.98 -14.75 4.29
C GLY A 84 -25.46 -13.45 4.94
N LYS A 85 -24.74 -12.57 4.22
CA LYS A 85 -24.24 -11.30 4.78
C LYS A 85 -25.30 -10.21 4.83
N VAL A 86 -25.44 -9.58 5.98
CA VAL A 86 -26.20 -8.32 6.11
C VAL A 86 -25.42 -7.19 5.43
N GLY A 87 -25.98 -6.60 4.38
CA GLY A 87 -25.32 -5.55 3.59
C GLY A 87 -24.11 -6.07 2.78
N PRO A 88 -24.32 -6.96 1.79
CA PRO A 88 -23.25 -7.64 1.07
C PRO A 88 -22.30 -6.66 0.36
N TYR A 89 -22.86 -5.59 -0.20
CA TYR A 89 -22.08 -4.54 -0.86
C TYR A 89 -21.11 -3.82 0.09
N MET A 90 -21.58 -3.40 1.27
CA MET A 90 -20.73 -2.73 2.26
C MET A 90 -19.63 -3.65 2.80
N SER A 91 -19.97 -4.94 2.99
CA SER A 91 -18.99 -5.96 3.37
C SER A 91 -17.90 -6.11 2.31
N LEU A 92 -18.26 -6.12 1.02
CA LEU A 92 -17.30 -6.16 -0.09
C LEU A 92 -16.41 -4.92 -0.16
N LEU A 93 -16.96 -3.73 0.06
CA LEU A 93 -16.17 -2.50 0.11
C LEU A 93 -15.11 -2.55 1.22
N ARG A 94 -15.49 -2.96 2.43
CA ARG A 94 -14.57 -3.10 3.56
C ARG A 94 -13.51 -4.16 3.28
N LEU A 95 -13.89 -5.29 2.67
CA LEU A 95 -12.94 -6.32 2.24
C LEU A 95 -11.88 -5.71 1.32
N CYS A 96 -12.32 -5.03 0.26
CA CYS A 96 -11.46 -4.39 -0.73
C CYS A 96 -10.54 -3.32 -0.13
N GLN A 97 -11.05 -2.50 0.79
CA GLN A 97 -10.26 -1.48 1.50
C GLN A 97 -9.21 -2.13 2.41
N SER A 98 -9.61 -3.13 3.20
CA SER A 98 -8.70 -3.85 4.09
C SER A 98 -7.60 -4.59 3.33
N PHE A 99 -7.92 -5.10 2.14
CA PHE A 99 -6.95 -5.77 1.27
C PHE A 99 -5.93 -4.76 0.75
N SER A 100 -6.37 -3.62 0.20
CA SER A 100 -5.50 -2.54 -0.24
C SER A 100 -4.59 -2.03 0.88
N ALA A 101 -5.14 -1.75 2.07
CA ALA A 101 -4.37 -1.27 3.21
C ALA A 101 -3.29 -2.28 3.64
N ARG A 102 -3.63 -3.58 3.75
CA ARG A 102 -2.67 -4.64 4.07
C ARG A 102 -1.54 -4.76 3.05
N HIS A 103 -1.80 -4.39 1.81
CA HIS A 103 -0.84 -4.43 0.71
C HIS A 103 -0.16 -3.08 0.45
N ARG A 104 -0.30 -2.10 1.34
CA ARG A 104 0.30 -0.76 1.23
C ARG A 104 -0.15 0.02 0.00
N PHE A 105 -1.33 -0.29 -0.53
CA PHE A 105 -2.00 0.55 -1.51
C PHE A 105 -2.66 1.69 -0.74
N LEU A 106 -2.00 2.83 -0.72
CA LEU A 106 -2.51 4.06 -0.14
C LEU A 106 -3.27 4.85 -1.19
N GLN A 107 -4.31 5.56 -0.75
CA GLN A 107 -4.95 6.57 -1.58
C GLN A 107 -3.92 7.63 -1.93
N ARG A 108 -3.68 7.85 -3.23
CA ARG A 108 -2.91 8.99 -3.69
C ARG A 108 -3.84 10.20 -3.73
N VAL A 109 -3.41 11.30 -3.12
CA VAL A 109 -4.03 12.61 -3.35
C VAL A 109 -3.62 13.05 -4.75
N PRO A 110 -4.56 13.40 -5.64
CA PRO A 110 -4.22 14.00 -6.92
C PRO A 110 -3.33 15.23 -6.70
N CYS A 111 -2.08 15.17 -7.15
CA CYS A 111 -1.25 16.37 -7.25
C CYS A 111 -1.46 16.93 -8.65
N TYR A 112 -2.22 18.01 -8.78
CA TYR A 112 -2.48 18.69 -10.06
C TYR A 112 -1.22 19.21 -10.76
N THR A 113 -0.07 19.23 -10.06
CA THR A 113 1.23 19.69 -10.59
C THR A 113 2.07 18.60 -11.23
N LYS A 114 1.62 17.33 -11.26
CA LYS A 114 2.43 16.22 -11.77
C LYS A 114 1.97 15.82 -13.18
N LEU A 115 2.88 15.96 -14.15
CA LEU A 115 2.70 15.43 -15.51
C LEU A 115 2.78 13.89 -15.52
N PRO A 116 2.03 13.22 -16.41
CA PRO A 116 2.22 11.79 -16.70
C PRO A 116 3.68 11.46 -17.00
N LYS A 117 4.12 10.24 -16.64
CA LYS A 117 5.53 9.88 -16.82
C LYS A 117 5.96 9.94 -18.29
N LEU A 118 5.08 9.52 -19.18
CA LEU A 118 5.35 9.52 -20.62
C LEU A 118 5.64 10.93 -21.14
N ASP A 119 4.80 11.89 -20.77
CA ASP A 119 4.93 13.29 -21.17
C ASP A 119 6.21 13.91 -20.58
N MET A 120 6.53 13.58 -19.32
CA MET A 120 7.77 14.05 -18.67
C MET A 120 9.03 13.55 -19.42
N VAL A 121 9.04 12.28 -19.84
CA VAL A 121 10.17 11.71 -20.60
C VAL A 121 10.27 12.35 -21.98
N LEU A 122 9.14 12.59 -22.63
CA LEU A 122 9.11 13.26 -23.93
C LEU A 122 9.67 14.68 -23.84
N ILE A 123 9.20 15.49 -22.89
CA ILE A 123 9.71 16.85 -22.65
C ILE A 123 11.21 16.83 -22.34
N GLN A 124 11.66 15.88 -21.51
CA GLN A 124 13.08 15.74 -21.17
C GLN A 124 13.93 15.42 -22.41
N ASN A 125 13.48 14.49 -23.25
CA ASN A 125 14.18 14.11 -24.47
C ASN A 125 14.22 15.25 -25.49
N ASP A 126 13.09 15.94 -25.70
CA ASP A 126 13.00 17.08 -26.61
C ASP A 126 13.91 18.22 -26.17
N PHE A 127 13.91 18.54 -24.87
CA PHE A 127 14.81 19.54 -24.30
C PHE A 127 16.28 19.14 -24.47
N ALA A 128 16.63 17.89 -24.12
CA ALA A 128 18.00 17.40 -24.26
C ALA A 128 18.47 17.45 -25.72
N ALA A 129 17.63 17.03 -26.67
CA ALA A 129 17.95 17.09 -28.10
C ALA A 129 18.16 18.54 -28.56
N ALA A 130 17.26 19.46 -28.19
CA ALA A 130 17.39 20.87 -28.54
C ALA A 130 18.66 21.50 -27.94
N PHE A 131 18.97 21.19 -26.68
CA PHE A 131 20.16 21.67 -25.99
C PHE A 131 21.44 21.18 -26.70
N TRP A 132 21.57 19.87 -26.93
CA TRP A 132 22.76 19.32 -27.55
C TRP A 132 22.92 19.72 -29.02
N ASN A 133 21.83 19.86 -29.77
CA ASN A 133 21.90 20.40 -31.14
C ASN A 133 22.44 21.83 -31.18
N LYS A 134 22.09 22.67 -30.19
CA LYS A 134 22.50 24.07 -30.14
C LYS A 134 23.94 24.26 -29.65
N TYR A 135 24.38 23.43 -28.71
CA TYR A 135 25.67 23.58 -28.03
C TYR A 135 26.70 22.51 -28.40
N ASN A 136 26.41 21.66 -29.40
CA ASN A 136 27.30 20.64 -29.95
C ASN A 136 28.75 21.15 -30.19
N ASP A 137 28.88 22.34 -30.77
CA ASP A 137 30.20 22.89 -31.13
C ASP A 137 30.96 23.53 -29.96
N HIS A 138 30.33 23.67 -28.78
CA HIS A 138 30.97 24.20 -27.57
C HIS A 138 31.56 23.05 -26.77
N ASN A 139 32.80 23.18 -26.28
CA ASN A 139 33.46 22.12 -25.51
C ASN A 139 32.86 22.05 -24.08
N PRO A 140 31.93 21.12 -23.77
CA PRO A 140 30.92 21.34 -22.72
C PRO A 140 31.35 21.27 -21.24
N PRO A 141 32.35 20.49 -20.77
CA PRO A 141 32.43 20.18 -19.34
C PRO A 141 32.79 21.33 -18.38
N PRO A 142 33.73 22.25 -18.69
CA PRO A 142 34.18 23.23 -17.69
C PRO A 142 33.25 24.45 -17.57
N ASP A 143 32.41 24.74 -18.57
CA ASP A 143 31.63 26.00 -18.65
C ASP A 143 30.17 25.85 -18.19
N ILE A 144 29.72 24.62 -17.89
CA ILE A 144 28.37 24.36 -17.38
C ILE A 144 28.38 24.44 -15.86
N ILE A 145 27.74 25.48 -15.33
CA ILE A 145 27.56 25.68 -13.88
C ILE A 145 26.13 25.28 -13.50
N ASN A 146 25.97 24.33 -12.57
CA ASN A 146 24.68 24.00 -11.99
C ASN A 146 24.39 24.90 -10.78
N ALA A 147 23.17 25.42 -10.68
CA ALA A 147 22.69 26.18 -9.53
C ALA A 147 21.26 25.73 -9.20
N ASP A 148 20.99 25.43 -7.94
CA ASP A 148 19.67 25.08 -7.44
C ASP A 148 19.46 25.60 -6.01
N GLU A 149 18.20 25.79 -5.64
CA GLU A 149 17.81 26.21 -4.30
C GLU A 149 17.52 24.98 -3.44
N THR A 150 18.31 24.79 -2.38
CA THR A 150 18.05 23.76 -1.37
C THR A 150 17.49 24.43 -0.11
N ALA A 151 16.24 24.11 0.22
CA ALA A 151 15.60 24.63 1.43
C ALA A 151 16.32 24.11 2.70
N VAL A 152 16.71 25.03 3.58
CA VAL A 152 17.28 24.71 4.89
C VAL A 152 16.18 24.83 5.94
N TYR A 153 15.79 23.70 6.52
CA TYR A 153 14.82 23.66 7.61
C TYR A 153 15.54 23.70 8.96
N PHE A 154 15.27 24.72 9.75
CA PHE A 154 15.74 24.79 11.14
C PHE A 154 14.69 24.15 12.05
N ASP A 155 14.98 22.95 12.56
CA ASP A 155 14.21 22.31 13.64
C ASP A 155 14.54 23.01 14.96
N ILE A 156 13.90 24.17 15.21
CA ILE A 156 14.04 24.88 16.50
C ILE A 156 12.79 24.58 17.33
N PRO A 157 12.91 23.83 18.45
CA PRO A 157 11.79 23.66 19.37
C PRO A 157 11.48 24.98 20.09
N PRO A 158 10.21 25.24 20.45
CA PRO A 158 9.84 26.43 21.21
C PRO A 158 10.51 26.39 22.59
N GLY A 159 11.22 27.47 22.94
CA GLY A 159 11.82 27.69 24.25
C GLY A 159 10.82 28.12 25.31
#